data_AF-A0A8I1P2W1-F1
#
_entry.id   AF-A0A8I1P2W1-F1
#
_cell.length_a   1.000
_cell.length_b   1.000
_cell.length_c   1.000
_cell.angle_alpha   90.00
_cell.angle_beta   90.00
_cell.angle_gamma   90.00
#
_symmetry.space_group_name_H-M   'P 1'
#
loop_
_entity.id
_entity.type
_entity.pdbx_description
1 polymer ?
#
loop_
_entity_poly.entity_id
_entity_poly.type
_entity_poly.pdbx_seq_one_letter_code
_entity_poly.pdbx_strand_id
1 'polypeptide(L)'
;MAEPLRKKTGGVGYTRPPEIESQIDELSALVEEERIRRISILDKKDQDYVRSECLLHFLRKRKGNSPRNYERIWKILILRVKQALPGGWRRETGPLVAMEERAASAALGRFVEILAQDYNGYDGGYG
;
A
#
# COMPACT_ATOMS: atom_id res chain seq x y z
N MET A 1 1.50 1.07 -18.21
CA MET A 1 0.63 -0.11 -18.30
C MET A 1 0.69 -0.85 -16.99
N ALA A 2 -0.43 -0.89 -16.27
CA ALA A 2 -0.58 -1.71 -15.09
C ALA A 2 -0.34 -3.19 -15.44
N GLU A 3 0.61 -3.84 -14.75
CA GLU A 3 0.83 -5.28 -14.93
C GLU A 3 -0.35 -6.08 -14.34
N PRO A 4 -0.77 -7.17 -15.00
CA PRO A 4 -1.87 -8.02 -14.52
C PRO A 4 -1.58 -8.60 -13.13
N LEU A 5 -2.59 -8.60 -12.25
CA LEU A 5 -2.49 -9.26 -10.95
C LEU A 5 -2.38 -10.79 -11.14
N ARG A 6 -1.36 -11.42 -10.53
CA ARG A 6 -1.14 -12.87 -10.62
C ARG A 6 -1.98 -13.68 -9.63
N LYS A 7 -2.64 -13.02 -8.66
CA LYS A 7 -3.46 -13.70 -7.65
C LYS A 7 -4.82 -14.08 -8.25
N LYS A 8 -5.14 -15.37 -8.22
CA LYS A 8 -6.45 -15.92 -8.58
C LYS A 8 -7.25 -16.15 -7.29
N THR A 9 -8.50 -15.67 -7.25
CA THR A 9 -9.46 -16.01 -6.19
C THR A 9 -10.64 -16.70 -6.86
N GLY A 10 -10.90 -17.96 -6.52
CA GLY A 10 -12.06 -18.70 -7.05
C GLY A 10 -12.04 -18.94 -8.56
N GLY A 11 -10.86 -18.96 -9.21
CA GLY A 11 -10.74 -19.18 -10.66
C GLY A 11 -10.85 -17.93 -11.53
N VAL A 12 -11.30 -16.81 -10.98
CA VAL A 12 -11.32 -15.51 -11.66
C VAL A 12 -10.07 -14.72 -11.26
N GLY A 13 -9.35 -14.18 -12.26
CA GLY A 13 -8.23 -13.29 -12.01
C GLY A 13 -8.72 -12.05 -11.29
N TYR A 14 -8.05 -11.65 -10.21
CA TYR A 14 -8.42 -10.41 -9.52
C TYR A 14 -8.19 -9.24 -10.49
N THR A 15 -9.26 -8.65 -11.01
CA THR A 15 -9.16 -7.47 -11.88
C THR A 15 -9.11 -6.22 -11.03
N ARG A 16 -8.14 -5.34 -11.29
CA ARG A 16 -8.14 -4.03 -10.65
C ARG A 16 -9.35 -3.24 -11.16
N PRO A 17 -10.05 -2.49 -10.30
CA PRO A 17 -11.00 -1.49 -10.75
C PRO A 17 -10.34 -0.56 -11.78
N PRO A 18 -11.03 -0.20 -12.88
CA PRO A 18 -10.44 0.58 -13.97
C PRO A 18 -9.89 1.93 -13.49
N GLU A 19 -10.50 2.51 -12.46
CA GLU A 19 -10.03 3.76 -11.87
C GLU A 19 -8.66 3.63 -11.19
N ILE A 20 -8.31 2.44 -10.67
CA ILE A 20 -6.99 2.16 -10.09
C ILE A 20 -5.97 1.98 -11.19
N GLU A 21 -6.34 1.33 -12.29
CA GLU A 21 -5.45 1.18 -13.45
C GLU A 21 -5.12 2.55 -14.06
N SER A 22 -6.12 3.41 -14.28
CA SER A 22 -5.90 4.79 -14.76
C SER A 22 -4.97 5.57 -13.84
N GLN A 23 -5.22 5.54 -12.52
CA GLN A 23 -4.37 6.26 -11.57
C GLN A 23 -2.94 5.71 -11.54
N ILE A 24 -2.74 4.41 -11.74
CA ILE A 24 -1.40 3.82 -11.85
C ILE A 24 -0.69 4.29 -13.12
N ASP A 25 -1.39 4.33 -14.26
CA ASP A 25 -0.82 4.78 -15.53
C ASP A 25 -0.48 6.27 -15.48
N GLU A 26 -1.36 7.11 -14.91
CA GLU A 26 -1.10 8.53 -14.62
C GLU A 26 0.16 8.70 -13.77
N LEU A 27 0.26 8.01 -12.62
CA LEU A 27 1.43 8.09 -11.73
C LEU A 27 2.71 7.53 -12.36
N SER A 28 2.59 6.60 -13.30
CA SER A 28 3.73 6.02 -14.02
C SER A 28 4.28 6.97 -15.08
N ALA A 29 3.47 7.89 -15.58
CA ALA A 29 3.89 8.92 -16.53
C ALA A 29 4.53 10.15 -15.84
N LEU A 30 4.33 10.32 -14.53
CA LEU A 30 4.93 11.42 -13.76
C LEU A 30 6.41 11.18 -13.46
N VAL A 31 7.15 12.28 -13.31
CA VAL A 31 8.49 12.27 -12.73
C VAL A 31 8.45 11.79 -11.27
N GLU A 32 9.56 11.21 -10.83
CA GLU A 32 9.65 10.51 -9.55
C GLU A 32 9.32 11.43 -8.35
N GLU A 33 9.76 12.68 -8.37
CA GLU A 33 9.46 13.67 -7.32
C GLU A 33 7.98 13.98 -7.19
N GLU A 34 7.29 14.21 -8.31
CA GLU A 34 5.86 14.53 -8.33
C GLU A 34 5.02 13.31 -7.92
N ARG A 35 5.41 12.11 -8.34
CA ARG A 35 4.79 10.86 -7.87
C ARG A 35 4.88 10.75 -6.35
N ILE A 36 6.05 10.99 -5.76
CA ILE A 36 6.24 10.92 -4.30
C ILE A 36 5.46 12.03 -3.58
N ARG A 37 5.39 13.23 -4.15
CA ARG A 37 4.57 14.32 -3.61
C ARG A 37 3.11 13.89 -3.48
N ARG A 38 2.50 13.35 -4.55
CA ARG A 38 1.10 12.88 -4.53
C ARG A 38 0.88 11.69 -3.61
N ILE A 39 1.81 10.73 -3.59
CA ILE A 39 1.74 9.59 -2.65
C ILE A 39 1.73 10.06 -1.19
N SER A 40 2.43 11.16 -0.89
CA SER A 40 2.52 11.73 0.47
C SER A 40 1.23 12.40 0.96
N ILE A 41 0.24 12.61 0.09
CA ILE A 41 -1.07 13.13 0.48
C ILE A 41 -1.79 12.07 1.31
N LEU A 42 -2.22 12.46 2.52
CA LEU A 42 -2.91 11.56 3.47
C LEU A 42 -4.42 11.77 3.50
N ASP A 43 -4.88 12.97 3.13
CA ASP A 43 -6.31 13.28 3.08
C ASP A 43 -6.98 12.57 1.90
N LYS A 44 -7.92 11.68 2.19
CA LYS A 44 -8.69 10.93 1.19
C LYS A 44 -9.64 11.80 0.37
N LYS A 45 -9.97 13.01 0.85
CA LYS A 45 -10.84 13.97 0.16
C LYS A 45 -10.07 14.85 -0.82
N ASP A 46 -8.75 14.85 -0.75
CA ASP A 46 -7.91 15.57 -1.69
C ASP A 46 -8.04 14.91 -3.09
N GLN A 47 -8.20 15.74 -4.12
CA GLN A 47 -8.34 15.29 -5.50
C GLN A 47 -7.09 14.55 -6.01
N ASP A 48 -5.92 14.89 -5.47
CA ASP A 48 -4.64 14.28 -5.83
C ASP A 48 -4.31 13.08 -4.93
N TYR A 49 -5.24 12.66 -4.07
CA TYR A 49 -5.07 11.50 -3.20
C TYR A 49 -4.84 10.23 -4.02
N VAL A 50 -3.65 9.66 -3.85
CA VAL A 50 -3.30 8.37 -4.44
C VAL A 50 -3.89 7.25 -3.61
N ARG A 51 -4.61 6.29 -4.21
CA ARG A 51 -5.17 5.13 -3.49
C ARG A 51 -4.07 4.15 -3.05
N SER A 52 -4.26 3.47 -1.91
CA SER A 52 -3.26 2.55 -1.35
C SER A 52 -2.88 1.39 -2.28
N GLU A 53 -3.78 0.94 -3.16
CA GLU A 53 -3.50 -0.09 -4.16
C GLU A 53 -2.42 0.37 -5.17
N CYS A 54 -2.35 1.66 -5.47
CA CYS A 54 -1.32 2.25 -6.33
C CYS A 54 0.06 2.21 -5.65
N LEU A 55 0.12 2.48 -4.34
CA LEU A 55 1.35 2.36 -3.54
C LEU A 55 1.87 0.92 -3.58
N LEU A 56 0.98 -0.07 -3.42
CA LEU A 56 1.33 -1.49 -3.50
C LEU A 56 1.88 -1.86 -4.87
N HIS A 57 1.35 -1.31 -5.96
CA HIS A 57 1.89 -1.52 -7.30
C HIS A 57 3.35 -1.05 -7.42
N PHE A 58 3.66 0.16 -6.94
CA PHE A 58 5.02 0.70 -6.97
C PHE A 58 5.98 -0.02 -6.02
N LEU A 59 5.50 -0.57 -4.91
CA LEU A 59 6.30 -1.42 -4.02
C LEU A 59 6.59 -2.79 -4.66
N ARG A 60 5.64 -3.39 -5.37
CA ARG A 60 5.86 -4.65 -6.11
C ARG A 60 6.82 -4.46 -7.28
N LYS A 61 6.72 -3.33 -7.99
CA LYS A 61 7.56 -3.02 -9.14
C LYS A 61 8.89 -2.40 -8.71
N ARG A 62 9.82 -3.25 -8.25
CA ARG A 62 11.15 -2.81 -7.78
C ARG A 62 11.98 -2.12 -8.87
N LYS A 63 11.84 -2.54 -10.12
CA LYS A 63 12.51 -1.94 -11.28
C LYS A 63 11.88 -0.58 -11.60
N GLY A 64 12.59 0.50 -11.28
CA GLY A 64 12.19 1.88 -11.59
C GLY A 64 11.98 2.79 -10.38
N ASN A 65 12.21 2.31 -9.15
CA ASN A 65 12.23 3.15 -7.95
C ASN A 65 13.61 3.15 -7.31
N SER A 66 14.10 4.34 -6.94
CA SER A 66 15.29 4.44 -6.10
C SER A 66 15.04 3.82 -4.70
N PRO A 67 16.05 3.25 -4.03
CA PRO A 67 15.89 2.68 -2.68
C PRO A 67 15.28 3.66 -1.68
N ARG A 68 15.65 4.95 -1.79
CA ARG A 68 15.10 6.04 -0.97
C ARG A 68 13.60 6.22 -1.16
N ASN A 69 13.12 6.16 -2.40
CA ASN A 69 11.71 6.36 -2.68
C ASN A 69 10.88 5.11 -2.39
N TYR A 70 11.45 3.91 -2.57
CA TYR A 70 10.88 2.68 -2.05
C TYR A 70 10.61 2.78 -0.53
N GLU A 71 11.61 3.21 0.25
CA GLU A 71 11.46 3.39 1.69
C GLU A 71 10.40 4.44 2.05
N ARG A 72 10.32 5.55 1.29
CA ARG A 72 9.28 6.57 1.49
C ARG A 72 7.88 6.04 1.24
N ILE A 73 7.66 5.33 0.12
CA ILE A 73 6.37 4.73 -0.21
C ILE A 73 5.96 3.72 0.87
N TRP A 74 6.91 2.91 1.34
CA TRP A 74 6.70 1.97 2.44
C TRP A 74 6.25 2.67 3.73
N LYS A 75 6.96 3.72 4.15
CA LYS A 75 6.60 4.49 5.36
C LYS A 75 5.20 5.09 5.27
N ILE A 76 4.84 5.64 4.11
CA ILE A 76 3.51 6.24 3.88
C ILE A 76 2.42 5.17 3.90
N LEU A 77 2.66 4.01 3.29
CA LEU A 77 1.72 2.90 3.32
C LEU A 77 1.45 2.43 4.75
N ILE A 78 2.50 2.24 5.55
CA ILE A 78 2.38 1.84 6.96
C ILE A 78 1.62 2.90 7.77
N LEU A 79 1.88 4.20 7.53
CA LEU A 79 1.15 5.28 8.20
C LEU A 79 -0.36 5.21 7.88
N ARG A 80 -0.72 4.98 6.62
CA ARG A 80 -2.13 4.85 6.19
C ARG A 80 -2.81 3.63 6.79
N VAL A 81 -2.09 2.51 6.91
CA VAL A 81 -2.60 1.31 7.59
C VAL A 81 -2.85 1.61 9.06
N LYS A 82 -1.89 2.26 9.76
CA LYS A 82 -2.08 2.67 11.15
C LYS A 82 -3.30 3.59 11.35
N GLN A 83 -3.54 4.54 10.44
CA GLN A 83 -4.71 5.40 10.48
C GLN A 83 -6.04 4.67 10.22
N ALA A 84 -5.99 3.52 9.52
CA ALA A 84 -7.17 2.70 9.25
C ALA A 84 -7.47 1.69 10.37
N LEU A 85 -6.55 1.48 11.32
CA LEU A 85 -6.71 0.53 12.42
C LEU A 85 -7.54 1.13 13.57
N PRO A 86 -8.24 0.29 14.35
CA PRO A 86 -8.92 0.70 15.58
C PRO A 86 -7.94 1.40 16.54
N GLY A 87 -8.39 2.45 17.23
CA GLY A 87 -7.55 3.22 18.15
C GLY A 87 -6.60 4.23 17.50
N GLY A 88 -6.50 4.28 16.15
CA GLY A 88 -5.55 5.14 15.41
C GLY A 88 -5.69 6.66 15.60
N TRP A 89 -6.75 7.12 16.29
CA TRP A 89 -7.00 8.54 16.58
C TRP A 89 -7.52 8.84 18.00
N ARG A 90 -7.94 7.82 18.77
CA ARG A 90 -8.55 8.03 20.10
C ARG A 90 -7.48 8.05 21.19
N ARG A 91 -7.40 9.18 21.90
CA ARG A 91 -6.80 9.24 23.24
C ARG A 91 -7.89 8.88 24.25
N GLU A 92 -8.35 7.64 24.23
CA GLU A 92 -9.22 7.13 25.29
C GLU A 92 -8.39 6.26 26.23
N THR A 93 -8.78 6.22 27.50
CA THR A 93 -8.11 5.41 28.53
C THR A 93 -9.13 4.42 29.07
N GLY A 94 -8.85 3.13 28.97
CA GLY A 94 -9.76 2.09 29.45
C GLY A 94 -9.38 0.68 28.98
N PRO A 95 -10.00 -0.37 29.55
CA PRO A 95 -9.69 -1.76 29.23
C PRO A 95 -9.94 -2.13 27.75
N LEU A 96 -10.85 -1.42 27.07
CA LEU A 96 -11.07 -1.57 25.62
C LEU A 96 -9.88 -1.08 24.79
N VAL A 97 -9.15 -0.07 25.24
CA VAL A 97 -8.01 0.53 24.53
C VAL A 97 -6.86 -0.47 24.42
N ALA A 98 -6.55 -1.16 25.51
CA ALA A 98 -5.51 -2.21 25.50
C ALA A 98 -5.88 -3.38 24.55
N MET A 99 -7.17 -3.65 24.38
CA MET A 99 -7.65 -4.67 23.45
C MET A 99 -7.56 -4.18 21.99
N GLU A 100 -7.92 -2.92 21.72
CA GLU A 100 -7.75 -2.27 20.42
C GLU A 100 -6.27 -2.17 20.00
N GLU A 101 -5.37 -1.80 20.91
CA GLU A 101 -3.92 -1.75 20.66
C GLU A 101 -3.34 -3.12 20.29
N ARG A 102 -3.77 -4.18 20.98
CA ARG A 102 -3.37 -5.55 20.62
C ARG A 102 -3.91 -5.95 19.25
N ALA A 103 -5.17 -5.63 18.96
CA ALA A 103 -5.78 -5.91 17.66
C ALA A 103 -5.07 -5.15 16.52
N ALA A 104 -4.77 -3.87 16.72
CA ALA A 104 -4.03 -3.04 15.77
C ALA A 104 -2.61 -3.56 15.56
N SER A 105 -1.90 -3.93 16.62
CA SER A 105 -0.55 -4.49 16.54
C SER A 105 -0.53 -5.81 15.79
N ALA A 106 -1.47 -6.73 16.09
CA ALA A 106 -1.60 -8.00 15.39
C ALA A 106 -1.95 -7.82 13.90
N ALA A 107 -2.87 -6.90 13.59
CA ALA A 107 -3.25 -6.59 12.21
C ALA A 107 -2.08 -5.99 11.42
N LEU A 108 -1.32 -5.07 12.02
CA LEU A 108 -0.12 -4.49 11.40
C LEU A 108 0.97 -5.54 11.18
N GLY A 109 1.22 -6.41 12.17
CA GLY A 109 2.18 -7.51 12.04
C GLY A 109 1.84 -8.44 10.89
N ARG A 110 0.59 -8.89 10.82
CA ARG A 110 0.11 -9.75 9.74
C ARG A 110 0.16 -9.07 8.37
N PHE A 111 -0.11 -7.76 8.31
CA PHE A 111 0.03 -6.99 7.09
C PHE A 111 1.48 -6.96 6.59
N VAL A 112 2.44 -6.72 7.49
CA VAL A 112 3.87 -6.72 7.16
C VAL A 112 4.33 -8.10 6.67
N GLU A 113 3.88 -9.18 7.30
CA GLU A 113 4.18 -10.55 6.86
C GLU A 113 3.68 -10.83 5.44
N ILE A 114 2.43 -10.45 5.14
CA ILE A 114 1.84 -10.62 3.80
C ILE A 114 2.63 -9.80 2.77
N LEU A 115 3.02 -8.56 3.10
CA LEU A 115 3.84 -7.75 2.21
C LEU A 115 5.24 -8.32 2.01
N ALA A 116 5.87 -8.88 3.04
CA ALA A 116 7.17 -9.53 2.91
C ALA A 116 7.09 -10.79 2.04
N GLN A 117 6.00 -11.56 2.13
CA GLN A 117 5.75 -12.68 1.23
C GLN A 117 5.53 -12.22 -0.22
N ASP A 118 4.78 -11.13 -0.41
CA ASP A 118 4.53 -10.52 -1.72
C ASP A 118 5.83 -9.94 -2.33
N TYR A 119 6.72 -9.42 -1.49
CA TYR A 119 8.07 -8.99 -1.86
C TYR A 119 8.95 -10.17 -2.30
N ASN A 120 8.95 -11.27 -1.55
CA ASN A 120 9.76 -12.46 -1.86
C ASN A 120 9.20 -13.28 -3.05
N GLY A 121 7.87 -13.31 -3.22
CA GLY A 121 7.20 -14.07 -4.28
C GLY A 121 7.33 -13.45 -5.68
N TYR A 122 7.69 -12.18 -5.79
CA TYR A 122 7.96 -11.51 -7.08
C TYR A 122 9.37 -11.78 -7.62
N ASP A 123 10.35 -12.10 -6.76
CA ASP A 123 11.73 -12.44 -7.16
C ASP A 123 11.89 -13.93 -7.53
N GLY A 124 10.90 -14.79 -7.22
CA GLY A 124 10.90 -16.22 -7.53
C GLY A 124 10.61 -16.59 -9.00
N GLY A 125 10.75 -15.64 -9.93
CA GLY A 125 10.48 -15.80 -11.36
C GLY A 125 11.72 -16.06 -12.22
N TYR A 126 12.78 -16.64 -11.64
CA TYR A 126 13.88 -17.25 -12.40
C TYR A 126 14.03 -18.71 -11.96
N GLY A 127 13.51 -19.58 -12.81
CA GLY A 127 13.75 -21.01 -12.89
C GLY A 127 13.51 -21.41 -14.33
#